data_AF-A0A4Y2EGP7-F1
#
_entry.id   AF-A0A4Y2EGP7-F1
#
_cell.length_a   1.000
_cell.length_b   1.000
_cell.length_c   1.000
_cell.angle_alpha   90.00
_cell.angle_beta   90.00
_cell.angle_gamma   90.00
#
_symmetry.space_group_name_H-M   'P 1'
#
loop_
_entity.id
_entity.type
_entity.pdbx_description
1 polymer ?
#
loop_
_entity_poly.entity_id
_entity_poly.type
_entity_poly.pdbx_seq_one_letter_code
_entity_poly.pdbx_strand_id
1 'polypeptide(L)'
;MYDALKTRILNHFSQYERTKLRVLLRDLQLGDGKLSRLLQEMRNSAAGNIVDDVLKSIWMQRLPTSIQQILSVSKDSLDGLAQIADKVNEVSSFRPEVNAVVSENSELQSLREEVANLRAEL
;
A
#
# COMPACT_ATOMS: atom_id res chain seq x y z
N MET A 1 8.11 13.43 42.99
CA MET A 1 6.64 13.42 42.80
C MET A 1 6.22 14.00 41.45
N TYR A 2 6.87 15.08 40.98
CA TYR A 2 6.65 15.65 39.65
C TYR A 2 7.07 14.74 38.48
N ASP A 3 8.19 14.01 38.62
CA ASP A 3 8.65 13.08 37.58
C ASP A 3 7.67 11.95 37.30
N ALA A 4 7.06 11.36 38.33
CA ALA A 4 6.08 10.28 38.14
C ALA A 4 4.85 10.76 37.33
N LEU A 5 4.41 12.00 37.56
CA LEU A 5 3.31 12.61 36.81
C LEU A 5 3.74 12.92 35.37
N LYS A 6 4.94 13.47 35.19
CA LYS A 6 5.53 13.78 33.88
C LYS A 6 5.72 12.51 33.03
N THR A 7 6.25 11.44 33.61
CA THR A 7 6.40 10.14 32.97
C THR A 7 5.05 9.53 32.62
N ARG A 8 4.05 9.64 33.51
CA ARG A 8 2.70 9.13 33.25
C ARG A 8 2.01 9.88 32.11
N ILE A 9 2.14 11.20 32.04
CA ILE A 9 1.63 12.02 30.94
C ILE A 9 2.34 11.66 29.63
N LEU A 10 3.67 11.54 29.64
CA LEU A 10 4.45 11.17 28.47
C LEU A 10 4.10 9.76 27.96
N ASN A 11 3.90 8.81 28.88
CA ASN A 11 3.54 7.44 28.54
C ASN A 11 2.10 7.34 28.02
N HIS A 12 1.16 8.07 28.63
CA HIS A 12 -0.21 8.18 28.14
C HIS A 12 -0.26 8.82 26.74
N PHE A 13 0.51 9.89 26.52
CA PHE A 13 0.64 10.53 25.22
C PHE A 13 1.24 9.58 24.18
N SER A 14 2.29 8.84 24.55
CA SER A 14 2.90 7.82 23.68
C SER A 14 1.92 6.70 23.33
N GLN A 15 1.08 6.27 24.27
CA GLN A 15 0.05 5.26 24.03
C GLN A 15 -1.10 5.80 23.17
N TYR A 16 -1.50 7.06 23.38
CA TYR A 16 -2.48 7.75 22.56
C TYR A 16 -1.99 7.86 21.11
N GLU A 17 -0.75 8.33 20.90
CA GLU A 17 -0.13 8.43 19.58
C GLU A 17 -0.04 7.05 18.90
N ARG A 18 0.39 6.00 19.61
CA ARG A 18 0.42 4.63 19.08
C ARG A 18 -0.95 4.10 18.70
N THR A 19 -1.98 4.41 19.50
CA THR A 19 -3.35 3.96 19.25
C THR A 19 -3.95 4.72 18.08
N LYS A 20 -3.78 6.04 18.04
CA LYS A 20 -4.18 6.91 16.93
C LYS A 20 -3.51 6.49 15.63
N LEU A 21 -2.21 6.21 15.68
CA LEU A 21 -1.44 5.65 14.58
C LEU A 21 -2.00 4.29 14.17
N ARG A 22 -2.30 3.38 15.10
CA ARG A 22 -2.92 2.08 14.77
C ARG A 22 -4.32 2.21 14.14
N VAL A 23 -5.11 3.19 14.58
CA VAL A 23 -6.44 3.49 14.02
C VAL A 23 -6.29 4.05 12.61
N LEU A 24 -5.40 5.03 12.40
CA LEU A 24 -5.04 5.53 11.07
C LEU A 24 -4.59 4.42 10.13
N LEU A 25 -3.80 3.49 10.65
CA LEU A 25 -3.31 2.34 9.92
C LEU A 25 -4.39 1.30 9.59
N ARG A 26 -5.55 1.32 10.26
CA ARG A 26 -6.69 0.43 10.01
C ARG A 26 -7.73 1.04 9.08
N ASP A 27 -8.04 2.32 9.27
CA ASP A 27 -9.10 3.01 8.52
C ASP A 27 -8.66 3.42 7.12
N LEU A 28 -7.36 3.51 6.87
CA LEU A 28 -6.82 4.01 5.62
C LEU A 28 -6.64 2.86 4.62
N GLN A 29 -7.75 2.42 4.03
CA GLN A 29 -7.73 1.53 2.86
C GLN A 29 -7.20 2.30 1.66
N LEU A 30 -6.22 1.73 0.98
CA LEU A 30 -5.59 2.24 -0.25
C LEU A 30 -6.56 2.09 -1.45
N GLY A 31 -7.77 2.66 -1.35
CA GLY A 31 -8.84 2.49 -2.32
C GLY A 31 -8.84 3.57 -3.39
N ASP A 32 -7.84 3.62 -4.27
CA ASP A 32 -7.79 4.48 -5.48
C ASP A 32 -7.33 5.94 -5.33
N GLY A 33 -6.99 6.41 -4.14
CA GLY A 33 -6.51 7.78 -3.91
C GLY A 33 -4.99 7.86 -3.73
N LYS A 34 -4.28 8.51 -4.67
CA LYS A 34 -2.87 8.99 -4.62
C LYS A 34 -2.12 8.76 -3.29
N LEU A 35 -0.93 8.17 -3.37
CA LEU A 35 -0.02 7.92 -2.24
C LEU A 35 0.45 9.22 -1.54
N SER A 36 0.39 10.36 -2.21
CA SER A 36 0.53 11.69 -1.59
C SER A 36 -0.63 12.04 -0.65
N ARG A 37 -1.86 11.66 -1.01
CA ARG A 37 -3.03 11.85 -0.15
C ARG A 37 -2.93 10.98 1.09
N LEU A 38 -2.45 9.75 0.95
CA LEU A 38 -2.15 8.86 2.07
C LEU A 38 -1.20 9.56 3.08
N LEU A 39 -0.11 10.12 2.57
CA LEU A 39 0.85 10.84 3.40
C LEU A 39 0.21 12.07 4.08
N GLN A 40 -0.59 12.84 3.33
CA GLN A 40 -1.26 14.03 3.85
C GLN A 40 -2.27 13.69 4.96
N GLU A 41 -3.06 12.63 4.80
CA GLU A 41 -4.00 12.16 5.83
C GLU A 41 -3.25 11.70 7.09
N MET A 42 -2.12 11.00 6.93
CA MET A 42 -1.27 10.63 8.05
C MET A 42 -0.70 11.87 8.75
N ARG A 43 -0.28 12.91 8.01
CA ARG A 43 0.22 14.18 8.56
C ARG A 43 -0.87 14.96 9.31
N ASN A 44 -2.05 15.07 8.72
CA ASN A 44 -3.21 15.74 9.32
C ASN A 44 -3.60 15.06 10.63
N SER A 45 -3.58 13.73 10.62
CA SER A 45 -3.95 12.93 11.78
C SER A 45 -2.84 12.84 12.83
N ALA A 46 -1.57 12.98 12.44
CA ALA A 46 -0.43 13.09 13.35
C ALA A 46 -0.42 14.39 14.17
N ALA A 47 -1.30 15.35 13.88
CA ALA A 47 -1.45 16.61 14.61
C ALA A 47 -0.10 17.32 14.90
N GLY A 48 0.88 17.19 14.01
CA GLY A 48 2.20 17.83 14.10
C GLY A 48 3.17 17.28 15.15
N ASN A 49 2.86 16.19 15.86
CA ASN A 49 3.74 15.61 16.89
C ASN A 49 4.63 14.46 16.41
N ILE A 50 4.41 13.96 15.19
CA ILE A 50 5.19 12.85 14.63
C ILE A 50 6.32 13.42 13.76
N VAL A 51 7.54 12.95 14.01
CA VAL A 51 8.74 13.29 13.21
C VAL A 51 8.60 12.72 11.79
N ASP A 52 8.97 13.51 10.79
CA ASP A 52 8.88 13.13 9.37
C ASP A 52 9.59 11.79 9.06
N ASP A 53 10.69 11.45 9.73
CA ASP A 53 11.36 10.14 9.59
C ASP A 53 10.49 8.95 10.05
N VAL A 54 9.76 9.12 11.15
CA VAL A 54 8.84 8.10 11.66
C VAL A 54 7.65 7.97 10.72
N LEU A 55 7.11 9.11 10.26
CA LEU A 55 6.04 9.15 9.27
C LEU A 55 6.46 8.46 7.96
N LYS A 56 7.68 8.74 7.48
CA LYS A 56 8.28 8.12 6.29
C LYS A 56 8.39 6.61 6.43
N SER A 57 8.90 6.12 7.56
CA SER A 57 9.05 4.68 7.81
C SER A 57 7.70 3.96 7.76
N ILE A 58 6.68 4.52 8.41
CA ILE A 58 5.34 3.94 8.44
C ILE A 58 4.66 4.02 7.07
N TRP A 59 4.80 5.14 6.39
CA TRP A 59 4.29 5.33 5.03
C TRP A 59 4.93 4.31 4.08
N MET A 60 6.26 4.13 4.12
CA MET A 60 6.95 3.10 3.32
C MET A 60 6.45 1.69 3.62
N GLN A 61 6.25 1.33 4.90
CA GLN A 61 5.70 0.01 5.27
C GLN A 61 4.29 -0.26 4.70
N ARG A 62 3.54 0.78 4.33
CA ARG A 62 2.20 0.66 3.74
C ARG A 62 2.20 0.51 2.23
N LEU A 63 3.29 0.89 1.58
CA LEU A 63 3.39 0.82 0.13
C LEU A 63 3.62 -0.62 -0.34
N PRO A 64 3.12 -1.00 -1.53
CA PRO A 64 3.53 -2.25 -2.17
C PRO A 64 5.06 -2.31 -2.34
N THR A 65 5.63 -3.51 -2.25
CA THR A 65 7.08 -3.73 -2.36
C THR A 65 7.69 -3.09 -3.61
N SER A 66 6.98 -3.15 -4.74
CA SER A 66 7.40 -2.53 -6.00
C SER A 66 7.65 -1.02 -5.87
N ILE A 67 6.80 -0.31 -5.13
CA ILE A 67 6.92 1.14 -4.91
C ILE A 67 8.01 1.42 -3.87
N GLN A 68 8.09 0.61 -2.81
CA GLN A 68 9.17 0.73 -1.81
C GLN A 68 10.56 0.63 -2.43
N GLN A 69 10.76 -0.32 -3.35
CA GLN A 69 12.04 -0.54 -4.02
C GLN A 69 12.48 0.69 -4.83
N ILE A 70 11.55 1.33 -5.53
CA ILE A 70 11.84 2.53 -6.32
C ILE A 70 12.15 3.72 -5.40
N LEU A 71 11.35 3.91 -4.35
CA LEU A 71 11.54 4.99 -3.40
C LEU A 71 12.81 4.83 -2.55
N SER A 72 13.26 3.60 -2.29
CA SER A 72 14.49 3.34 -1.52
C SER A 72 15.75 3.89 -2.20
N VAL A 73 15.71 4.07 -3.52
CA VAL A 73 16.82 4.65 -4.30
C VAL A 73 16.76 6.19 -4.33
N SER A 74 15.59 6.77 -4.09
CA SER A 74 15.40 8.22 -4.03
C SER A 74 15.87 8.78 -2.68
N LYS A 75 16.58 9.92 -2.75
CA LYS A 75 17.04 10.70 -1.58
C LYS A 75 16.18 11.94 -1.34
N ASP A 76 14.99 11.98 -1.94
CA ASP A 76 14.11 13.14 -1.86
C ASP A 76 13.49 13.30 -0.46
N SER A 77 12.96 14.51 -0.22
CA SER A 77 12.14 14.81 0.95
C SER A 77 10.87 13.96 0.95
N LEU A 78 10.18 13.89 2.09
CA LEU A 78 8.95 13.10 2.22
C LEU A 78 7.87 13.52 1.20
N ASP A 79 7.73 14.81 0.94
CA ASP A 79 6.87 15.36 -0.12
C ASP A 79 7.32 14.92 -1.54
N GLY A 80 8.63 14.93 -1.81
CA GLY A 80 9.17 14.47 -3.09
C GLY A 80 8.97 12.97 -3.32
N LEU A 81 9.16 12.16 -2.27
CA LEU A 81 8.86 10.74 -2.29
C LEU A 81 7.38 10.47 -2.56
N ALA A 82 6.47 11.25 -1.95
CA ALA A 82 5.05 11.15 -2.22
C ALA A 82 4.70 11.43 -3.68
N GLN A 83 5.32 12.42 -4.31
CA GLN A 83 5.13 12.69 -5.74
C GLN A 83 5.68 11.57 -6.63
N ILE A 84 6.85 11.01 -6.29
CA ILE A 84 7.41 9.87 -7.01
C ILE A 84 6.51 8.66 -6.86
N ALA A 85 6.00 8.40 -5.65
CA ALA A 85 5.09 7.32 -5.37
C ALA A 85 3.80 7.44 -6.16
N ASP A 86 3.21 8.64 -6.27
CA ASP A 86 2.04 8.88 -7.10
C ASP A 86 2.29 8.52 -8.57
N LYS A 87 3.41 9.00 -9.12
CA LYS A 87 3.81 8.69 -10.51
C LYS A 87 4.04 7.20 -10.71
N VAL A 88 4.71 6.54 -9.77
CA VAL A 88 4.94 5.10 -9.81
C VAL A 88 3.63 4.33 -9.68
N ASN A 89 2.71 4.78 -8.83
CA ASN A 89 1.40 4.17 -8.67
C ASN A 89 0.60 4.26 -9.97
N GLU A 90 0.54 5.45 -10.59
CA GLU A 90 -0.06 5.65 -11.92
C GLU A 90 0.57 4.69 -12.94
N VAL A 91 1.90 4.67 -13.05
CA VAL A 91 2.63 3.79 -13.99
C VAL A 91 2.45 2.30 -13.67
N SER A 92 2.28 1.93 -12.40
CA SER A 92 2.05 0.54 -11.99
C SER A 92 0.61 0.07 -12.21
N SER A 93 -0.36 0.98 -12.12
CA SER A 93 -1.72 0.77 -12.61
C SER A 93 -1.74 0.63 -14.13
N PHE A 94 -0.76 1.24 -14.82
CA PHE A 94 -0.38 0.94 -16.21
C PHE A 94 0.59 -0.25 -16.30
N ARG A 95 0.24 -1.40 -15.74
CA ARG A 95 0.89 -2.67 -16.13
C ARG A 95 -0.12 -3.67 -16.69
N PRO A 96 0.35 -4.47 -17.65
CA PRO A 96 -0.29 -4.72 -18.93
C PRO A 96 -1.38 -5.76 -18.77
N GLU A 97 -2.25 -5.82 -19.77
CA GLU A 97 -3.10 -6.96 -20.12
C GLU A 97 -2.38 -8.28 -19.78
N VAL A 98 -2.63 -8.84 -18.60
CA VAL A 98 -2.37 -10.26 -18.36
C VAL A 98 -3.54 -10.96 -19.02
N ASN A 99 -3.40 -11.03 -20.35
CA ASN A 99 -4.12 -11.84 -21.32
C ASN A 99 -5.00 -12.91 -20.66
N ALA A 100 -6.29 -12.89 -20.99
CA ALA A 100 -7.32 -13.83 -20.56
C ALA A 100 -7.12 -15.26 -21.12
N VAL A 101 -5.87 -15.74 -21.26
CA VAL A 101 -5.54 -17.08 -21.80
C VAL A 101 -6.12 -18.20 -20.94
N VAL A 102 -6.53 -17.92 -19.69
CA VAL A 102 -7.17 -18.93 -18.84
C VAL A 102 -8.58 -19.30 -19.35
N SER A 103 -9.33 -18.34 -19.91
CA SER A 103 -10.67 -18.60 -20.43
C SER A 103 -10.59 -19.34 -21.77
N GLU A 104 -9.74 -18.88 -22.69
CA GLU A 104 -9.54 -19.53 -23.99
C GLU A 104 -8.95 -20.94 -23.86
N ASN A 105 -8.07 -21.20 -22.88
CA ASN A 105 -7.57 -22.55 -22.65
C ASN A 105 -8.64 -23.52 -22.16
N SER A 106 -9.60 -23.07 -21.36
CA SER A 106 -10.69 -23.94 -20.87
C SER A 106 -11.65 -24.33 -21.99
N GLU A 107 -11.97 -23.39 -22.89
CA GLU A 107 -12.80 -23.65 -24.07
C GLU A 107 -12.07 -24.54 -25.08
N LEU A 108 -10.79 -24.30 -25.34
CA LEU A 108 -9.97 -25.15 -26.22
C LEU A 108 -9.77 -26.57 -25.66
N GLN A 109 -9.69 -26.74 -24.33
CA GLN A 109 -9.64 -28.06 -23.70
C GLN A 109 -10.97 -28.81 -23.88
N SER A 110 -12.10 -28.14 -23.66
CA SER A 110 -13.42 -28.74 -23.85
C SER A 110 -13.65 -29.17 -25.31
N LEU A 111 -13.30 -28.32 -26.28
CA LEU A 111 -13.37 -28.65 -27.71
C LEU A 111 -12.44 -29.81 -28.09
N ARG A 112 -11.24 -29.89 -27.49
CA ARG A 112 -10.30 -31.00 -27.74
C ARG A 112 -10.83 -32.34 -27.23
N GLU A 113 -11.48 -32.35 -26.07
CA GLU A 113 -12.10 -33.55 -25.50
C GLU A 113 -13.29 -34.02 -26.37
N GLU A 114 -14.12 -33.10 -26.87
CA GLU A 114 -15.23 -33.43 -27.76
C GLU A 114 -14.76 -34.06 -29.09
N VAL A 115 -13.72 -33.49 -29.71
CA VAL A 115 -13.11 -34.05 -30.93
C VAL A 115 -12.50 -35.44 -30.70
N ALA A 116 -11.96 -35.70 -29.51
CA ALA A 116 -11.40 -37.00 -29.16
C ALA A 116 -12.51 -38.06 -29.00
N ASN A 117 -13.64 -37.72 -28.37
CA ASN A 117 -14.78 -38.62 -28.23
C ASN A 117 -15.42 -38.97 -29.58
N LEU A 118 -15.66 -37.99 -30.45
CA LEU A 118 -16.24 -38.22 -31.78
C LEU A 118 -15.39 -39.14 -32.66
N ARG A 119 -14.06 -39.10 -32.48
CA ARG A 119 -13.14 -40.00 -33.19
C ARG A 119 -13.13 -41.43 -32.64
N ALA A 120 -13.54 -41.65 -31.39
CA ALA A 120 -13.57 -42.98 -30.78
C ALA A 120 -14.87 -43.74 -31.07
N GLU A 121 -15.92 -43.05 -31.52
CA GLU A 121 -17.22 -43.64 -31.90
C GLU A 121 -17.33 -44.02 -33.40
N LEU A 122 -16.26 -43.82 -34.19
CA LEU A 122 -16.11 -44.26 -35.58
C LEU A 122 -15.12 -45.43 -35.70
#